data_AF-A0A0A9YS59-F1
#
_entry.id   AF-A0A0A9YS59-F1
#
_cell.length_a   1.000
_cell.length_b   1.000
_cell.length_c   1.000
_cell.angle_alpha   90.00
_cell.angle_beta   90.00
_cell.angle_gamma   90.00
#
_symmetry.space_group_name_H-M   'P 1'
#
loop_
_entity.id
_entity.type
_entity.pdbx_description
1 polymer ?
#
loop_
_entity_poly.entity_id
_entity_poly.type
_entity_poly.pdbx_seq_one_letter_code
_entity_poly.pdbx_strand_id
1 'polypeptide(L)'
;MEKISGVLLLAVGALVLVVQAAALSGPNICMRQEPYNVTVRVSEKKTVQKKEYVWCAKFPPRCSKYTIDFVDIYKEEVITKTKPVEQCCDGYGKTDKDTCAPICSE
;
A
#
# COMPACT_ATOMS: atom_id res chain seq x y z
N MET A 1 -17.36 -9.34 48.32
CA MET A 1 -17.47 -9.35 46.85
C MET A 1 -16.06 -9.43 46.30
N GLU A 2 -15.43 -10.62 46.26
CA GLU A 2 -13.97 -10.69 46.05
C GLU A 2 -13.52 -12.03 45.43
N LYS A 3 -14.32 -12.60 44.52
CA LYS A 3 -13.97 -13.85 43.82
C LYS A 3 -14.20 -13.84 42.31
N ILE A 4 -14.43 -12.66 41.72
CA ILE A 4 -14.75 -12.52 40.29
C ILE A 4 -13.48 -12.23 39.46
N SER A 5 -12.38 -11.80 40.10
CA SER A 5 -11.16 -11.37 39.42
C SER A 5 -10.24 -12.53 38.97
N GLY A 6 -10.21 -13.66 39.69
CA GLY A 6 -9.26 -14.75 39.42
C GLY A 6 -9.65 -15.71 38.30
N VAL A 7 -10.95 -15.89 38.03
CA VAL A 7 -11.44 -16.85 37.01
C VAL A 7 -11.43 -16.22 35.61
N LEU A 8 -11.59 -14.90 35.53
CA LEU A 8 -11.61 -14.20 34.24
C LEU A 8 -10.22 -14.09 33.58
N LEU A 9 -9.15 -14.14 34.38
CA LEU A 9 -7.77 -14.06 33.89
C LEU A 9 -7.26 -15.34 33.23
N LEU A 10 -7.90 -16.49 33.45
CA LEU A 10 -7.52 -17.76 32.81
C LEU A 10 -8.30 -18.05 31.50
N ALA A 11 -9.31 -17.25 31.20
CA ALA A 11 -10.13 -17.40 29.99
C ALA A 11 -9.71 -16.48 28.84
N VAL A 12 -8.57 -15.79 28.94
CA VAL A 12 -7.94 -15.09 27.80
C VAL A 12 -7.05 -16.09 27.07
N GLY A 13 -7.64 -17.21 26.66
CA GLY A 13 -7.04 -18.12 25.70
C GLY A 13 -6.89 -17.36 24.38
N ALA A 14 -5.64 -17.15 23.96
CA ALA A 14 -5.30 -16.49 22.72
C ALA A 14 -6.02 -17.17 21.55
N LEU A 15 -7.10 -16.55 21.05
CA LEU A 15 -7.75 -16.95 19.81
C LEU A 15 -6.87 -16.49 18.65
N VAL A 16 -5.90 -17.30 18.28
CA VAL A 16 -5.07 -17.08 17.10
C VAL A 16 -5.91 -17.45 15.88
N LEU A 17 -6.51 -16.45 15.22
CA LEU A 17 -7.16 -16.63 13.93
C LEU A 17 -6.08 -16.84 12.87
N VAL A 18 -5.83 -18.10 12.50
CA VAL A 18 -4.99 -18.45 11.36
C VAL A 18 -5.75 -18.12 10.08
N VAL A 19 -5.37 -17.04 9.42
CA VAL A 19 -5.86 -16.71 8.07
C VAL A 19 -5.21 -17.69 7.09
N GLN A 20 -5.98 -18.66 6.60
CA GLN A 20 -5.54 -19.51 5.50
C GLN A 20 -5.63 -18.72 4.20
N ALA A 21 -4.48 -18.45 3.58
CA ALA A 21 -4.42 -17.98 2.21
C ALA A 21 -4.87 -19.13 1.31
N ALA A 22 -5.98 -18.95 0.60
CA ALA A 22 -6.47 -19.91 -0.39
C ALA A 22 -5.52 -19.90 -1.61
N ALA A 23 -4.50 -20.75 -1.59
CA ALA A 23 -3.63 -21.01 -2.72
C ALA A 23 -4.26 -22.10 -3.60
N LEU A 24 -4.22 -21.93 -4.92
CA LEU A 24 -4.62 -23.02 -5.82
C LEU A 24 -3.54 -24.11 -5.70
N SER A 25 -3.95 -25.36 -5.50
CA SER A 25 -3.02 -26.47 -5.29
C SER A 25 -3.25 -27.54 -6.36
N GLY A 26 -2.28 -27.73 -7.26
CA GLY A 26 -2.34 -28.78 -8.29
C GLY A 26 -1.53 -28.50 -9.58
N PRO A 27 -1.56 -29.42 -10.54
CA PRO A 27 -1.02 -29.21 -11.89
C PRO A 27 -1.91 -28.25 -12.71
N ASN A 28 -1.35 -27.62 -13.75
CA ASN A 28 -2.04 -26.67 -14.65
C ASN A 28 -2.47 -25.34 -14.00
N ILE A 29 -1.63 -24.82 -13.09
CA ILE A 29 -1.77 -23.46 -12.53
C ILE A 29 -0.81 -22.53 -13.28
N CYS A 30 -1.37 -21.45 -13.81
CA CYS A 30 -0.66 -20.39 -14.51
C CYS A 30 -0.70 -19.09 -13.69
N MET A 31 0.31 -18.24 -13.87
CA MET A 31 0.37 -16.93 -13.20
C MET A 31 -0.16 -15.86 -14.15
N ARG A 32 -1.26 -15.21 -13.77
CA ARG A 32 -1.77 -14.03 -14.48
C ARG A 32 -1.29 -12.76 -13.79
N GLN A 33 -0.82 -11.82 -14.61
CA GLN A 33 -0.45 -10.49 -14.14
C GLN A 33 -1.71 -9.61 -14.07
N GLU A 34 -2.17 -9.31 -12.85
CA GLU A 34 -3.32 -8.43 -12.63
C GLU A 34 -2.88 -7.05 -12.16
N PRO A 35 -3.37 -5.97 -12.79
CA PRO A 35 -3.09 -4.61 -12.33
C PRO A 35 -3.86 -4.32 -11.03
N TYR A 36 -3.18 -3.72 -10.05
CA TYR A 36 -3.76 -3.21 -8.82
C TYR A 36 -3.29 -1.77 -8.57
N ASN A 37 -4.22 -0.94 -8.11
CA ASN A 37 -3.96 0.47 -7.86
C ASN A 37 -3.39 0.66 -6.46
N VAL A 38 -2.25 1.32 -6.35
CA VAL A 38 -1.64 1.68 -5.07
C VAL A 38 -1.50 3.19 -4.99
N THR A 39 -2.04 3.78 -3.93
CA THR A 39 -1.79 5.19 -3.59
C THR A 39 -0.39 5.30 -2.99
N VAL A 40 0.51 5.99 -3.70
CA VAL A 40 1.87 6.25 -3.23
C VAL A 40 2.02 7.75 -3.01
N ARG A 41 2.67 8.12 -1.90
CA ARG A 41 3.04 9.50 -1.61
C ARG A 41 4.31 9.85 -2.38
N VAL A 42 4.18 10.64 -3.42
CA VAL A 42 5.30 11.13 -4.24
C VAL A 42 5.70 12.52 -3.77
N SER A 43 7.00 12.74 -3.56
CA SER A 43 7.56 14.06 -3.24
C SER A 43 7.94 14.79 -4.52
N GLU A 44 7.31 15.93 -4.77
CA GLU A 44 7.67 16.84 -5.86
C GLU A 44 8.32 18.11 -5.31
N LYS A 45 9.37 18.61 -5.96
CA LYS A 45 10.01 19.88 -5.61
C LYS A 45 9.30 21.03 -6.31
N LYS A 46 8.70 21.93 -5.53
CA LYS A 46 8.10 23.17 -6.05
C LYS A 46 8.94 24.37 -5.66
N THR A 47 9.18 25.26 -6.62
CA THR A 47 9.82 26.55 -6.37
C THR A 47 8.82 27.53 -5.77
N VAL A 48 9.12 28.08 -4.59
CA VAL A 48 8.37 29.15 -3.96
C VAL A 48 9.24 30.41 -3.89
N GLN A 49 8.62 31.57 -4.10
CA GLN A 49 9.32 32.85 -3.96
C GLN A 49 9.16 33.33 -2.52
N LYS A 50 10.26 33.37 -1.79
CA LYS A 50 10.30 33.88 -0.42
C LYS A 50 10.85 35.29 -0.40
N LYS A 51 10.15 36.19 0.30
CA LYS A 51 10.60 37.56 0.52
C LYS A 51 11.50 37.59 1.75
N GLU A 52 12.78 37.88 1.54
CA GLU A 52 13.78 38.03 2.58
C GLU A 52 14.21 39.50 2.69
N TYR A 53 14.59 39.95 3.88
CA TYR A 53 15.07 41.30 4.10
C TYR A 53 16.57 41.28 4.34
N VAL A 54 17.32 41.85 3.41
CA VAL A 54 18.79 41.89 3.43
C VAL A 54 19.28 43.32 3.65
N TRP A 55 20.44 43.45 4.28
CA TRP A 55 21.12 44.74 4.40
C TRP A 55 21.70 45.14 3.05
N CYS A 56 21.37 46.33 2.56
CA CYS A 56 21.80 46.82 1.26
C CYS A 56 22.78 48.01 1.34
N ALA A 57 22.93 48.67 2.49
CA ALA A 57 23.95 49.70 2.72
C ALA A 57 24.41 49.73 4.20
N LYS A 58 25.33 50.65 4.54
CA LYS A 58 25.73 50.89 5.92
C LYS A 58 24.49 51.24 6.77
N PHE A 59 24.40 50.59 7.92
CA PHE A 59 23.26 50.52 8.85
C PHE A 59 22.43 51.84 8.99
N PRO A 60 21.07 51.83 8.98
CA PRO A 60 20.16 50.68 8.95
C PRO A 60 19.10 50.67 7.79
N PRO A 61 19.48 50.64 6.50
CA PRO A 61 18.52 50.35 5.43
C PRO A 61 18.39 48.83 5.17
N ARG A 62 17.18 48.29 5.39
CA ARG A 62 16.80 46.92 5.01
C ARG A 62 16.07 46.94 3.66
N CYS A 63 16.59 46.20 2.68
CA CYS A 63 15.98 46.04 1.37
C CYS A 63 15.27 44.68 1.27
N SER A 64 14.13 44.62 0.57
CA SER A 64 13.47 43.35 0.26
C SER A 64 14.12 42.70 -0.94
N LYS A 65 14.49 41.42 -0.82
CA LYS A 65 14.98 40.57 -1.89
C LYS A 65 14.06 39.35 -2.01
N TYR A 66 13.73 38.97 -3.24
CA TYR A 66 13.03 37.72 -3.49
C TYR A 66 14.06 36.63 -3.77
N THR A 67 14.00 35.55 -2.98
CA THR A 67 14.82 34.36 -3.16
C THR A 67 13.91 33.22 -3.62
N ILE A 68 14.42 32.36 -4.50
CA ILE A 68 13.70 31.16 -4.96
C ILE A 68 14.14 30.01 -4.06
N ASP A 69 13.20 29.47 -3.29
CA ASP A 69 13.41 28.30 -2.45
C ASP A 69 12.73 27.08 -3.05
N PHE A 70 13.35 25.91 -2.93
CA PHE A 70 12.76 24.63 -3.32
C PHE A 70 12.10 24.00 -2.09
N VAL A 71 10.79 23.81 -2.15
CA VAL A 71 10.00 23.15 -1.10
C VAL A 71 9.51 21.81 -1.61
N ASP A 72 9.74 20.76 -0.82
CA ASP A 72 9.19 19.43 -1.09
C ASP A 72 7.70 19.42 -0.75
N ILE A 73 6.86 19.21 -1.77
CA ILE A 73 5.42 19.02 -1.64
C ILE A 73 5.12 17.56 -1.86
N TYR A 74 4.31 16.99 -0.98
CA TYR A 74 3.88 15.62 -1.10
C TYR A 74 2.52 15.57 -1.79
N LYS A 75 2.44 14.82 -2.88
CA LYS A 75 1.19 14.50 -3.57
C LYS A 75 0.91 13.01 -3.44
N GLU A 76 -0.37 12.68 -3.38
CA GLU A 76 -0.81 11.30 -3.48
C GLU A 76 -1.07 11.00 -4.95
N GLU A 77 -0.34 10.03 -5.49
CA GLU A 77 -0.53 9.57 -6.85
C GLU A 77 -0.95 8.10 -6.84
N VAL A 78 -1.92 7.77 -7.70
CA VAL A 78 -2.37 6.40 -7.89
C VAL A 78 -1.48 5.76 -8.95
N ILE A 79 -0.61 4.85 -8.52
CA ILE A 79 0.29 4.11 -9.41
C ILE A 79 -0.29 2.71 -9.62
N THR A 80 -0.52 2.34 -10.87
CA THR A 80 -0.91 0.98 -11.24
C THR A 80 0.30 0.07 -11.17
N LYS A 81 0.28 -0.88 -10.23
CA LYS A 81 1.28 -1.94 -10.11
C LYS A 81 0.68 -3.26 -10.58
N THR A 82 1.54 -4.24 -10.84
CA THR A 82 1.09 -5.56 -11.29
C THR A 82 1.38 -6.59 -10.22
N LYS A 83 0.39 -7.41 -9.86
CA LYS A 83 0.55 -8.56 -8.95
C LYS A 83 0.38 -9.86 -9.74
N PRO A 84 1.21 -10.89 -9.49
CA PRO A 84 0.94 -12.23 -9.98
C PRO A 84 -0.23 -12.83 -9.19
N VAL A 85 -1.22 -13.35 -9.89
CA VAL A 85 -2.38 -14.06 -9.34
C VAL A 85 -2.43 -15.45 -9.94
N GLU A 86 -2.69 -16.45 -9.11
CA GLU A 86 -2.81 -17.83 -9.53
C GLU A 86 -4.16 -18.07 -10.23
N GLN A 87 -4.12 -18.58 -11.45
CA GLN A 87 -5.31 -18.91 -12.24
C GLN A 87 -5.10 -20.25 -12.94
N CYS A 88 -6.18 -21.02 -13.15
CA CYS A 88 -6.10 -22.19 -14.02
C CYS A 88 -5.71 -21.77 -15.45
N CYS A 89 -4.80 -22.55 -16.06
CA CYS A 89 -4.37 -22.32 -17.44
C CYS A 89 -5.54 -22.46 -18.44
N ASP A 90 -5.38 -21.91 -19.64
CA ASP A 90 -6.42 -21.95 -20.68
C ASP A 90 -6.89 -23.39 -20.95
N GLY A 91 -8.21 -23.59 -20.97
CA GLY A 91 -8.82 -24.92 -21.11
C GLY A 91 -8.98 -25.70 -19.80
N TYR A 92 -8.53 -25.16 -18.67
CA TYR A 92 -8.74 -25.73 -17.34
C TYR A 92 -9.61 -24.82 -16.47
N GLY A 93 -10.61 -25.40 -15.81
CA GLY A 93 -11.53 -24.74 -14.88
C GLY A 93 -11.22 -25.11 -13.45
N LYS A 94 -11.61 -24.24 -12.52
CA LYS A 94 -11.48 -24.47 -11.07
C LYS A 94 -12.57 -25.43 -10.59
N THR A 95 -12.18 -26.48 -9.87
CA THR A 95 -13.08 -27.42 -9.18
C THR A 95 -13.32 -27.00 -7.72
N ASP A 96 -14.31 -27.59 -7.05
CA ASP A 96 -14.66 -27.35 -5.64
C ASP A 96 -13.51 -27.56 -4.63
N LYS A 97 -12.43 -28.24 -5.06
CA LYS A 97 -11.22 -28.52 -4.25
C LYS A 97 -10.04 -27.59 -4.55
N ASP A 98 -10.29 -26.41 -5.15
CA ASP A 98 -9.23 -25.46 -5.56
C ASP A 98 -8.18 -26.08 -6.52
N THR A 99 -8.57 -27.11 -7.28
CA THR A 99 -7.73 -27.79 -8.28
C THR A 99 -8.18 -27.40 -9.70
N CYS A 100 -7.25 -27.38 -10.65
CA CYS A 100 -7.53 -27.12 -12.06
C CYS A 100 -7.78 -28.42 -12.84
N ALA A 101 -8.97 -28.57 -13.42
CA ALA A 101 -9.39 -29.72 -14.22
C ALA A 101 -9.81 -29.28 -15.63
N PRO A 102 -9.65 -30.12 -16.68
CA PRO A 102 -9.99 -29.73 -18.04
C PRO A 102 -11.50 -29.40 -18.17
N ILE A 103 -11.81 -28.35 -18.93
CA ILE A 103 -13.18 -27.96 -19.26
C ILE A 103 -13.64 -28.85 -20.43
N CYS A 104 -14.48 -29.84 -20.14
CA CYS A 104 -15.13 -30.62 -21.18
C CYS A 104 -16.43 -29.90 -21.59
N SER A 105 -16.47 -29.35 -22.80
CA SER A 105 -17.73 -28.98 -23.46
C SER A 105 -18.32 -30.25 -24.07
N GLU A 106 -19.55 -30.60 -23.70
CA GLU A 106 -20.32 -31.70 -24.28
C GLU A 106 -20.66 -31.43 -25.76
#